data_AF-A0A966Q0H9-F1
#
_entry.id   AF-A0A966Q0H9-F1
#
_cell.length_a   1.000
_cell.length_b   1.000
_cell.length_c   1.000
_cell.angle_alpha   90.00
_cell.angle_beta   90.00
_cell.angle_gamma   90.00
#
_symmetry.space_group_name_H-M   'P 1'
#
loop_
_entity.id
_entity.type
_entity.pdbx_description
1 polymer ?
#
loop_
_entity_poly.entity_id
_entity_poly.type
_entity_poly.pdbx_seq_one_letter_code
_entity_poly.pdbx_strand_id
1 'polypeptide(L)'
;MFKDSVKLTGRLLIQKYASRIVGGTYDAMGYMAIGDDTQIGALSQTTLINELSRVAVTSATASGSNVTFTATFPAGSGTGSIVEAGVFNKGSSSVLIFDGDNAVNDGSHEITYTSHGLVTGDKVTYTDGGGTAVVGLTDGGTYYVIRIDANTLKLASSYANAIAGTAIGITSGIGSNHKLTYGTMLCRTTFPVITKSSSETIAISWVVTVG
;
A
#
# COMPACT_ATOMS: atom_id res chain seq x y z
N MET A 1 -31.19 -0.67 -7.00
CA MET A 1 -31.01 -1.13 -8.39
C MET A 1 -29.52 -1.44 -8.54
N PHE A 2 -29.14 -2.68 -8.82
CA PHE A 2 -27.73 -3.04 -9.01
C PHE A 2 -27.26 -2.40 -10.31
N LYS A 3 -26.23 -1.57 -10.27
CA LYS A 3 -25.53 -1.14 -11.49
C LYS A 3 -24.45 -2.18 -11.75
N ASP A 4 -24.46 -2.68 -12.98
CA ASP A 4 -23.75 -3.86 -13.46
C ASP A 4 -22.30 -3.98 -12.98
N SER A 5 -21.83 -5.21 -12.89
CA SER A 5 -20.41 -5.52 -12.67
C SER A 5 -19.54 -4.75 -13.65
N VAL A 6 -18.62 -3.92 -13.14
CA VAL A 6 -17.70 -3.15 -13.97
C VAL A 6 -16.51 -4.06 -14.27
N LYS A 7 -16.29 -4.36 -15.56
CA LYS A 7 -15.11 -5.08 -16.03
C LYS A 7 -14.04 -4.07 -16.42
N LEU A 8 -12.90 -4.13 -15.72
CA LEU A 8 -11.73 -3.32 -16.03
C LEU A 8 -10.65 -4.20 -16.64
N THR A 9 -9.95 -3.67 -17.64
CA THR A 9 -8.73 -4.25 -18.20
C THR A 9 -7.63 -3.21 -18.07
N GLY A 10 -6.52 -3.57 -17.42
CA GLY A 10 -5.40 -2.66 -17.22
C GLY A 10 -4.07 -3.36 -17.45
N ARG A 11 -3.14 -2.65 -18.08
CA ARG A 11 -1.72 -3.05 -18.15
C ARG A 11 -1.03 -2.61 -16.87
N LEU A 12 -0.09 -3.41 -16.36
CA LEU A 12 0.75 -3.06 -15.22
C LEU A 12 1.56 -1.78 -15.52
N LEU A 13 0.98 -0.62 -15.25
CA LEU A 13 1.70 0.66 -15.17
C LEU A 13 2.36 0.68 -13.79
N ILE A 14 3.48 -0.02 -13.65
CA ILE A 14 4.57 0.18 -12.68
C ILE A 14 5.45 -1.07 -12.81
N GLN A 15 6.51 -0.95 -13.61
CA GLN A 15 7.56 -1.98 -13.77
C GLN A 15 8.31 -2.31 -12.47
N LYS A 16 7.97 -1.69 -11.33
CA LYS A 16 8.66 -1.88 -10.05
C LYS A 16 8.09 -2.99 -9.14
N TYR A 17 6.92 -3.56 -9.47
CA TYR A 17 6.31 -4.65 -8.70
C TYR A 17 6.04 -5.93 -9.51
N ALA A 18 6.43 -5.98 -10.79
CA ALA A 18 6.39 -7.22 -11.58
C ALA A 18 7.16 -8.36 -10.87
N SER A 19 8.25 -8.03 -10.16
CA SER A 19 9.01 -8.97 -9.33
C SER A 19 8.24 -9.52 -8.11
N ARG A 20 7.17 -8.87 -7.65
CA ARG A 20 6.28 -9.38 -6.58
C ARG A 20 5.12 -10.22 -7.12
N ILE A 21 4.91 -10.25 -8.44
CA ILE A 21 3.91 -11.12 -9.07
C ILE A 21 4.55 -12.39 -9.66
N VAL A 22 5.84 -12.32 -10.02
CA VAL A 22 6.58 -13.47 -10.54
C VAL A 22 7.20 -14.25 -9.38
N GLY A 23 6.48 -15.24 -8.85
CA GLY A 23 6.97 -16.10 -7.76
C GLY A 23 5.94 -17.00 -7.09
N GLY A 24 4.65 -16.89 -7.41
CA GLY A 24 3.61 -17.80 -6.91
C GLY A 24 3.16 -17.56 -5.46
N THR A 25 3.87 -16.74 -4.69
CA THR A 25 3.39 -16.19 -3.41
C THR A 25 2.97 -14.76 -3.62
N TYR A 26 1.67 -14.54 -3.85
CA TYR A 26 1.07 -13.23 -3.68
C TYR A 26 1.30 -12.84 -2.21
N ASP A 27 2.19 -11.88 -1.92
CA ASP A 27 2.07 -11.15 -0.66
C ASP A 27 0.66 -10.56 -0.66
N ALA A 28 -0.25 -11.21 0.07
CA ALA A 28 -1.71 -11.11 -0.02
C ALA A 28 -2.24 -9.76 -0.56
N MET A 29 -2.42 -9.66 -1.87
CA MET A 29 -3.06 -8.52 -2.53
C MET A 29 -4.57 -8.56 -2.22
N GLY A 30 -4.92 -8.11 -1.02
CA GLY A 30 -6.21 -8.33 -0.39
C GLY A 30 -7.17 -7.15 -0.44
N TYR A 31 -6.82 -6.05 -1.11
CA TYR A 31 -7.63 -4.84 -1.09
C TYR A 31 -7.72 -4.16 -2.45
N MET A 32 -8.87 -3.56 -2.72
CA MET A 32 -9.11 -2.73 -3.90
C MET A 32 -9.65 -1.38 -3.45
N ALA A 33 -9.06 -0.30 -3.96
CA ALA A 33 -9.54 1.05 -3.73
C ALA A 33 -10.09 1.66 -5.02
N ILE A 34 -11.01 2.60 -4.86
CA ILE A 34 -11.57 3.46 -5.92
C ILE A 34 -11.33 4.92 -5.57
N GLY A 35 -11.16 5.74 -6.60
CA GLY A 35 -10.88 7.16 -6.49
C GLY A 35 -11.51 7.98 -7.61
N ASP A 36 -11.41 9.29 -7.48
CA ASP A 36 -11.96 10.28 -8.44
C ASP A 36 -10.87 11.12 -9.13
N ASP A 37 -9.59 10.78 -8.94
CA ASP A 37 -8.49 11.49 -9.58
C ASP A 37 -8.28 11.03 -11.03
N THR A 38 -8.21 12.00 -11.93
CA THR A 38 -8.11 11.78 -13.37
C THR A 38 -6.67 11.80 -13.89
N GLN A 39 -5.67 12.06 -13.04
CA GLN A 39 -4.28 12.13 -13.46
C GLN A 39 -3.72 10.74 -13.76
N ILE A 40 -2.75 10.71 -14.68
CA ILE A 40 -1.91 9.54 -14.87
C ILE A 40 -0.97 9.47 -13.68
N GLY A 41 -1.12 8.43 -12.87
CA GLY A 41 -0.38 8.26 -11.64
C GLY A 41 1.11 8.06 -11.88
N ALA A 42 1.92 8.54 -10.93
CA ALA A 42 3.37 8.49 -11.01
C ALA A 42 3.89 7.06 -10.76
N LEU A 43 5.04 6.73 -11.35
CA LEU A 43 5.70 5.43 -11.14
C LEU A 43 6.12 5.18 -9.67
N SER A 44 6.23 6.24 -8.87
CA SER A 44 6.57 6.19 -7.45
C SER A 44 5.36 6.03 -6.53
N GLN A 45 4.15 6.22 -7.07
CA GLN A 45 2.92 6.35 -6.31
C GLN A 45 2.55 5.06 -5.54
N THR A 46 2.12 5.21 -4.30
CA THR A 46 1.79 4.11 -3.37
C THR A 46 0.33 4.06 -2.95
N THR A 47 -0.40 5.14 -3.17
CA THR A 47 -1.81 5.34 -2.83
C THR A 47 -2.56 5.83 -4.05
N LEU A 48 -3.90 5.83 -4.07
CA LEU A 48 -4.60 6.68 -5.03
C LEU A 48 -4.30 8.16 -4.72
N ILE A 49 -4.39 9.06 -5.73
CA ILE A 49 -4.18 10.49 -5.48
C ILE A 49 -5.36 11.03 -4.67
N ASN A 50 -6.58 10.62 -5.01
CA ASN A 50 -7.76 10.87 -4.20
C ASN A 50 -8.58 9.60 -4.02
N GLU A 51 -8.42 8.94 -2.87
CA GLU A 51 -9.13 7.71 -2.54
C GLU A 51 -10.52 8.01 -1.99
N LEU A 52 -11.57 7.51 -2.66
CA LEU A 52 -12.94 7.60 -2.18
C LEU A 52 -13.31 6.44 -1.24
N SER A 53 -12.78 5.25 -1.50
CA SER A 53 -13.00 4.08 -0.64
C SER A 53 -12.05 2.93 -0.95
N ARG A 54 -11.87 2.05 0.03
CA ARG A 54 -11.17 0.78 -0.13
C ARG A 54 -11.90 -0.33 0.59
N VAL A 55 -11.96 -1.48 -0.06
CA VAL A 55 -12.61 -2.67 0.46
C VAL A 55 -11.68 -3.88 0.30
N ALA A 56 -11.99 -4.95 1.01
CA ALA A 56 -11.31 -6.22 0.81
C ALA A 56 -11.63 -6.77 -0.59
N VAL A 57 -10.61 -7.33 -1.25
CA VAL A 57 -10.77 -8.19 -2.42
C VAL A 57 -11.48 -9.47 -1.96
N THR A 58 -12.56 -9.81 -2.63
CA THR A 58 -13.36 -11.01 -2.37
C THR A 58 -12.85 -12.23 -3.15
N SER A 59 -12.21 -12.03 -4.31
CA SER A 59 -11.53 -13.10 -5.05
C SER A 59 -10.32 -12.59 -5.82
N ALA A 60 -9.25 -13.40 -5.86
CA ALA A 60 -8.07 -13.18 -6.69
C ALA A 60 -7.74 -14.50 -7.38
N THR A 61 -8.02 -14.60 -8.68
CA THR A 61 -7.83 -15.84 -9.44
C THR A 61 -6.81 -15.63 -10.55
N ALA A 62 -5.76 -16.44 -10.58
CA ALA A 62 -4.77 -16.40 -11.65
C ALA A 62 -5.09 -17.40 -12.76
N SER A 63 -4.83 -17.00 -14.01
CA SER A 63 -4.92 -17.83 -15.20
C SER A 63 -3.87 -17.36 -16.22
N GLY A 64 -2.85 -18.19 -16.44
CA GLY A 64 -1.67 -17.81 -17.22
C GLY A 64 -1.00 -16.55 -16.66
N SER A 65 -0.77 -15.56 -17.51
CA SER A 65 -0.23 -14.25 -17.15
C SER A 65 -1.22 -13.28 -16.52
N ASN A 66 -2.49 -13.67 -16.35
CA ASN A 66 -3.53 -12.78 -15.85
C ASN A 66 -3.90 -13.11 -14.40
N VAL A 67 -4.17 -12.07 -13.61
CA VAL A 67 -4.80 -12.18 -12.29
C VAL A 67 -6.08 -11.36 -12.29
N THR A 68 -7.21 -11.99 -11.99
CA THR A 68 -8.51 -11.33 -11.86
C THR A 68 -8.80 -11.05 -10.40
N PHE A 69 -8.85 -9.77 -10.03
CA PHE A 69 -9.25 -9.32 -8.71
C PHE A 69 -10.72 -8.89 -8.73
N THR A 70 -11.52 -9.38 -7.78
CA THR A 70 -12.92 -8.97 -7.61
C THR A 70 -13.13 -8.37 -6.23
N ALA A 71 -13.81 -7.23 -6.17
CA ALA A 71 -14.16 -6.56 -4.93
C ALA A 71 -15.55 -5.92 -5.00
N THR A 72 -16.25 -5.84 -3.86
CA THR A 72 -17.60 -5.26 -3.78
C THR A 72 -17.58 -4.02 -2.89
N PHE A 73 -17.98 -2.88 -3.47
CA PHE A 73 -18.17 -1.60 -2.79
C PHE A 73 -19.64 -1.45 -2.39
N PRO A 74 -19.97 -1.61 -1.10
CA PRO A 74 -21.35 -1.59 -0.62
C PRO A 74 -22.01 -0.21 -0.78
N ALA A 75 -23.29 -0.13 -0.42
CA ALA A 75 -23.99 1.15 -0.26
C ALA A 75 -23.21 2.09 0.67
N GLY A 76 -23.12 3.36 0.29
CA GLY A 76 -22.40 4.42 1.00
C GLY A 76 -20.87 4.43 0.86
N SER A 77 -20.25 3.38 0.32
CA SER A 77 -18.79 3.31 0.13
C SER A 77 -18.40 3.87 -1.23
N GLY A 78 -17.61 4.95 -1.26
CA GLY A 78 -17.08 5.55 -2.49
C GLY A 78 -18.16 6.08 -3.43
N THR A 79 -18.99 7.00 -2.92
CA THR A 79 -20.05 7.66 -3.69
C THR A 79 -19.51 8.81 -4.53
N GLY A 80 -20.25 9.22 -5.56
CA GLY A 80 -19.90 10.31 -6.46
C GLY A 80 -19.30 9.79 -7.77
N SER A 81 -18.39 10.58 -8.34
CA SER A 81 -17.69 10.26 -9.58
C SER A 81 -16.51 9.35 -9.29
N ILE A 82 -16.53 8.12 -9.80
CA ILE A 82 -15.40 7.19 -9.69
C ILE A 82 -14.71 7.12 -11.04
N VAL A 83 -13.40 7.30 -11.08
CA VAL A 83 -12.63 7.35 -12.33
C VAL A 83 -11.34 6.54 -12.29
N GLU A 84 -10.94 6.05 -11.11
CA GLU A 84 -9.76 5.21 -10.95
C GLU A 84 -10.01 4.06 -9.99
N ALA A 85 -9.22 3.00 -10.14
CA ALA A 85 -9.13 1.90 -9.19
C ALA A 85 -7.68 1.46 -9.02
N GLY A 86 -7.35 0.99 -7.82
CA GLY A 86 -6.04 0.43 -7.48
C GLY A 86 -6.18 -0.87 -6.70
N VAL A 87 -5.23 -1.80 -6.88
CA VAL A 87 -5.12 -3.02 -6.06
C VAL A 87 -3.98 -2.85 -5.06
N PHE A 88 -4.22 -3.23 -3.82
CA PHE A 88 -3.33 -2.98 -2.68
C PHE A 88 -3.13 -4.23 -1.83
N ASN A 89 -1.95 -4.35 -1.22
CA ASN A 89 -1.63 -5.43 -0.28
C ASN A 89 -2.21 -5.21 1.12
N LYS A 90 -2.74 -4.01 1.43
CA LYS A 90 -3.30 -3.64 2.73
C LYS A 90 -4.49 -2.67 2.59
N GLY A 91 -5.27 -2.53 3.67
CA GLY A 91 -6.42 -1.61 3.78
C GLY A 91 -6.03 -0.12 3.71
N SER A 92 -7.00 0.78 3.87
CA SER A 92 -6.77 2.23 3.78
C SER A 92 -5.91 2.67 4.95
N SER A 93 -4.77 3.32 4.65
CA SER A 93 -3.81 3.87 5.60
C SER A 93 -3.44 2.90 6.73
N SER A 94 -2.60 1.92 6.40
CA SER A 94 -1.94 1.15 7.45
C SER A 94 -0.81 2.01 8.00
N VAL A 95 -1.02 2.57 9.19
CA VAL A 95 -0.07 3.46 9.85
C VAL A 95 0.42 2.77 11.11
N LEU A 96 1.74 2.62 11.22
CA LEU A 96 2.40 2.32 12.47
C LEU A 96 2.72 3.64 13.15
N ILE A 97 2.14 3.89 14.32
CA ILE A 97 2.50 5.04 15.14
C ILE A 97 3.41 4.54 16.25
N PHE A 98 4.61 5.10 16.35
CA PHE A 98 5.59 4.70 17.34
C PHE A 98 6.20 5.92 18.04
N ASP A 99 6.79 5.66 19.20
CA ASP A 99 7.55 6.66 19.94
C ASP A 99 8.98 6.71 19.39
N GLY A 100 9.38 7.86 18.85
CA GLY A 100 10.68 8.07 18.23
C GLY A 100 11.84 7.97 19.22
N ASP A 101 11.58 7.99 20.52
CA ASP A 101 12.56 7.75 21.58
C ASP A 101 12.42 6.33 22.15
N ASN A 102 11.27 6.01 22.76
CA ASN A 102 11.10 4.76 23.50
C ASN A 102 11.03 3.49 22.62
N ALA A 103 10.62 3.60 21.36
CA ALA A 103 10.50 2.45 20.48
C ALA A 103 11.74 2.23 19.62
N VAL A 104 12.67 3.19 19.56
CA VAL A 104 13.90 3.13 18.77
C VAL A 104 15.03 2.62 19.66
N ASN A 105 15.79 1.63 19.16
CA ASN A 105 16.99 1.14 19.82
C ASN A 105 18.24 1.63 19.09
N ASP A 106 18.99 2.53 19.71
CA ASP A 106 20.21 3.12 19.13
C ASP A 106 21.33 2.13 18.85
N GLY A 107 21.41 1.04 19.64
CA GLY A 107 22.47 0.04 19.51
C GLY A 107 22.18 -0.98 18.42
N SER A 108 20.95 -1.48 18.34
CA SER A 108 20.54 -2.46 17.33
C SER A 108 19.98 -1.84 16.05
N HIS A 109 19.69 -0.54 16.07
CA HIS A 109 19.03 0.23 15.00
C HIS A 109 17.66 -0.34 14.61
N GLU A 110 16.86 -0.69 15.63
CA GLU A 110 15.55 -1.34 15.49
C GLU A 110 14.42 -0.44 15.95
N ILE A 111 13.24 -0.66 15.37
CA ILE A 111 11.97 -0.07 15.81
C ILE A 111 11.11 -1.21 16.36
N THR A 112 10.67 -1.06 17.61
CA THR A 112 9.75 -2.01 18.26
C THR A 112 8.31 -1.56 18.06
N TYR A 113 7.49 -2.42 17.46
CA TYR A 113 6.04 -2.26 17.41
C TYR A 113 5.37 -3.64 17.34
N THR A 114 4.57 -3.97 18.35
CA THR A 114 3.91 -5.26 18.49
C THR A 114 3.00 -5.59 17.31
N SER A 115 3.14 -6.79 16.75
CA SER A 115 2.30 -7.31 15.66
C SER A 115 2.20 -6.35 14.46
N HIS A 116 3.31 -5.77 14.03
CA HIS A 116 3.34 -4.75 12.97
C HIS A 116 2.82 -5.25 11.61
N GLY A 117 2.82 -6.57 11.34
CA GLY A 117 2.21 -7.16 10.14
C GLY A 117 2.88 -6.83 8.80
N LEU A 118 3.96 -6.05 8.83
CA LEU A 118 4.90 -5.78 7.73
C LEU A 118 5.85 -6.96 7.47
N VAL A 119 6.26 -7.12 6.21
CA VAL A 119 7.27 -8.10 5.78
C VAL A 119 8.49 -7.41 5.13
N THR A 120 9.61 -8.12 5.05
CA THR A 120 10.83 -7.60 4.41
C THR A 120 10.55 -7.18 2.96
N GLY A 121 10.99 -5.98 2.59
CA GLY A 121 10.77 -5.38 1.27
C GLY A 121 9.52 -4.50 1.17
N ASP A 122 8.66 -4.46 2.19
CA ASP A 122 7.53 -3.52 2.20
C ASP A 122 8.02 -2.08 2.21
N LYS A 123 7.43 -1.25 1.35
CA LYS A 123 7.75 0.17 1.27
C LYS A 123 6.94 0.93 2.31
N VAL A 124 7.61 1.81 3.05
CA VAL A 124 7.00 2.69 4.05
C VAL A 124 7.40 4.15 3.77
N THR A 125 6.54 5.08 4.14
CA THR A 125 6.86 6.51 4.24
C THR A 125 6.96 6.88 5.72
N TYR A 126 8.08 7.46 6.13
CA TYR A 126 8.29 7.92 7.49
C TYR A 126 7.81 9.37 7.65
N THR A 127 7.20 9.67 8.80
CA THR A 127 6.98 11.06 9.25
C THR A 127 7.32 11.21 10.73
N ASP A 128 7.86 12.36 11.14
CA ASP A 128 8.24 12.63 12.55
C ASP A 128 7.04 12.96 13.45
N GLY A 129 5.86 13.19 12.87
CA GLY A 129 4.65 13.51 13.62
C GLY A 129 4.70 14.86 14.36
N GLY A 130 5.59 15.77 13.93
CA GLY A 130 5.85 17.07 14.56
C GLY A 130 6.89 17.04 15.69
N GLY A 131 7.51 15.89 15.94
CA GLY A 131 8.62 15.75 16.89
C GLY A 131 9.99 16.01 16.25
N THR A 132 11.08 15.71 16.97
CA THR A 132 12.42 15.66 16.36
C THR A 132 12.53 14.35 15.61
N ALA A 133 12.85 14.41 14.32
CA ALA A 133 13.00 13.21 13.49
C ALA A 133 14.01 12.20 14.06
N VAL A 134 13.74 10.92 13.85
CA VAL A 134 14.69 9.82 14.08
C VAL A 134 15.90 10.06 13.18
N VAL A 135 17.08 10.10 13.78
CA VAL A 135 18.32 10.37 13.04
C VAL A 135 18.56 9.25 12.03
N GLY A 136 19.01 9.62 10.83
CA GLY A 136 19.14 8.71 9.69
C GLY A 136 17.86 8.59 8.85
N LEU A 137 16.74 9.11 9.35
CA LEU A 137 15.50 9.27 8.59
C LEU A 137 15.23 10.75 8.30
N THR A 138 14.39 11.01 7.30
CA THR A 138 13.95 12.35 6.88
C THR A 138 12.44 12.35 6.83
N ASP A 139 11.80 13.38 7.39
CA ASP A 139 10.34 13.53 7.34
C ASP A 139 9.82 13.49 5.89
N GLY A 140 8.78 12.69 5.65
CA GLY A 140 8.27 12.37 4.31
C GLY A 140 9.13 11.41 3.48
N GLY A 141 10.26 10.93 4.04
CA GLY A 141 11.18 10.03 3.37
C GLY A 141 10.60 8.64 3.11
N THR A 142 10.99 8.03 2.00
CA THR A 142 10.59 6.66 1.62
C THR A 142 11.66 5.64 2.01
N TYR A 143 11.26 4.57 2.69
CA TYR A 143 12.13 3.50 3.17
C TYR A 143 11.53 2.12 2.88
N TYR A 144 12.31 1.07 3.13
CA TYR A 144 11.90 -0.32 2.93
C TYR A 144 12.15 -1.12 4.21
N VAL A 145 11.19 -1.95 4.58
CA VAL A 145 11.20 -2.73 5.82
C VAL A 145 12.18 -3.89 5.70
N ILE A 146 12.97 -4.12 6.74
CA ILE A 146 13.62 -5.40 7.01
C ILE A 146 12.95 -5.95 8.26
N ARG A 147 12.21 -7.05 8.11
CA ARG A 147 11.53 -7.70 9.23
C ARG A 147 12.53 -8.48 10.06
N ILE A 148 12.57 -8.23 11.36
CA ILE A 148 13.35 -9.02 12.32
C ILE A 148 12.44 -10.12 12.89
N ASP A 149 11.29 -9.75 13.45
CA ASP A 149 10.27 -10.70 13.89
C ASP A 149 8.84 -10.16 13.70
N ALA A 150 7.86 -10.54 14.52
CA ALA A 150 6.49 -10.02 14.43
C ALA A 150 6.29 -8.65 15.10
N ASN A 151 7.22 -8.25 15.96
CA ASN A 151 7.17 -7.09 16.84
C ASN A 151 8.34 -6.12 16.61
N THR A 152 9.32 -6.46 15.77
CA THR A 152 10.52 -5.66 15.55
C THR A 152 10.90 -5.59 14.07
N LEU A 153 11.34 -4.41 13.64
CA LEU A 153 11.76 -4.14 12.27
C LEU A 153 12.95 -3.18 12.19
N LYS A 154 13.63 -3.20 11.05
CA LYS A 154 14.62 -2.20 10.63
C LYS A 154 14.17 -1.54 9.32
N LEU A 155 14.84 -0.45 8.95
CA LEU A 155 14.62 0.26 7.70
C LEU A 155 15.85 0.21 6.80
N ALA A 156 15.62 0.19 5.49
CA ALA A 156 16.62 0.24 4.44
C ALA A 156 16.31 1.38 3.46
N SER A 157 17.36 1.91 2.83
CA SER A 157 17.24 3.02 1.86
C SER A 157 16.74 2.58 0.48
N SER A 158 16.74 1.28 0.20
CA SER A 158 16.25 0.72 -1.05
C SER A 158 15.66 -0.67 -0.85
N TYR A 159 14.81 -1.11 -1.79
CA TYR A 159 14.28 -2.47 -1.80
C TYR A 159 15.41 -3.51 -1.87
N ALA A 160 16.42 -3.30 -2.73
CA ALA A 160 17.55 -4.22 -2.85
C ALA A 160 18.31 -4.35 -1.53
N ASN A 161 18.51 -3.25 -0.81
CA ASN A 161 19.13 -3.25 0.52
C ASN A 161 18.27 -4.01 1.54
N ALA A 162 16.93 -3.86 1.48
CA ALA A 162 16.04 -4.61 2.36
C ALA A 162 16.12 -6.13 2.12
N ILE A 163 16.12 -6.56 0.85
CA ILE A 163 16.28 -7.98 0.50
C ILE A 163 17.67 -8.51 0.89
N ALA A 164 18.71 -7.68 0.76
CA ALA A 164 20.07 -8.01 1.18
C ALA A 164 20.31 -7.89 2.70
N GLY A 165 19.33 -7.46 3.49
CA GLY A 165 19.48 -7.25 4.94
C GLY A 165 20.39 -6.07 5.34
N THR A 166 20.66 -5.15 4.42
CA THR A 166 21.50 -3.95 4.66
C THR A 166 20.65 -2.80 5.21
N ALA A 167 20.62 -2.65 6.54
CA ALA A 167 19.84 -1.61 7.22
C ALA A 167 20.52 -0.23 7.21
N ILE A 168 19.72 0.82 7.31
CA ILE A 168 20.16 2.18 7.67
C ILE A 168 20.44 2.20 9.18
N GLY A 169 21.53 2.83 9.61
CA GLY A 169 21.74 3.15 11.02
C GLY A 169 20.80 4.26 11.45
N ILE A 170 19.97 4.00 12.46
CA ILE A 170 19.04 4.96 13.03
C ILE A 170 19.33 5.18 14.52
N THR A 171 19.11 6.40 15.00
CA THR A 171 19.12 6.70 16.44
C THR A 171 17.90 7.53 16.82
N SER A 172 17.52 7.45 18.10
CA SER A 172 16.30 8.03 18.64
C SER A 172 16.11 9.49 18.25
N GLY A 173 14.87 9.78 17.87
CA GLY A 173 14.35 11.13 17.77
C GLY A 173 13.67 11.54 19.08
N ILE A 174 12.72 12.47 19.00
CA ILE A 174 11.89 12.88 20.14
C ILE A 174 10.42 12.88 19.70
N GLY A 175 9.54 12.39 20.56
CA GLY A 175 8.08 12.47 20.40
C GLY A 175 7.41 11.13 20.14
N SER A 176 6.12 11.03 20.50
CA SER A 176 5.37 9.76 20.52
C SER A 176 4.52 9.47 19.28
N ASN A 177 4.53 10.39 18.30
CA ASN A 177 3.62 10.36 17.14
C ASN A 177 4.33 10.10 15.80
N HIS A 178 5.53 9.51 15.85
CA HIS A 178 6.26 9.14 14.64
C HIS A 178 5.47 8.08 13.88
N LYS A 179 5.54 8.10 12.54
CA LYS A 179 4.71 7.22 11.72
C LYS A 179 5.50 6.52 10.64
N LEU A 180 5.22 5.24 10.44
CA LEU A 180 5.47 4.55 9.17
C LEU A 180 4.13 4.31 8.49
N THR A 181 3.89 5.02 7.40
CA THR A 181 2.72 4.81 6.56
C THR A 181 3.05 3.80 5.48
N TYR A 182 2.24 2.77 5.33
CA TYR A 182 2.44 1.70 4.35
C TYR A 182 1.13 1.27 3.69
N GLY A 183 1.28 0.37 2.73
CA GLY A 183 0.28 0.01 1.75
C GLY A 183 0.88 0.23 0.38
N THR A 184 1.21 -0.86 -0.29
CA THR A 184 1.76 -0.79 -1.64
C THR A 184 0.64 -1.01 -2.63
N MET A 185 0.34 0.02 -3.42
CA MET A 185 -0.43 -0.14 -4.65
C MET A 185 0.37 -1.00 -5.62
N LEU A 186 -0.17 -2.16 -6.01
CA LEU A 186 0.41 -3.03 -7.03
C LEU A 186 0.25 -2.43 -8.42
N CYS A 187 -0.96 -1.96 -8.68
CA CYS A 187 -1.37 -1.43 -9.96
C CYS A 187 -2.50 -0.44 -9.77
N ARG A 188 -2.58 0.53 -10.69
CA ARG A 188 -3.73 1.42 -10.85
C ARG A 188 -4.16 1.48 -12.29
N THR A 189 -5.42 1.83 -12.51
CA THR A 189 -5.96 2.18 -13.82
C THR A 189 -6.95 3.32 -13.67
N THR A 190 -7.04 4.17 -14.69
CA THR A 190 -8.16 5.09 -14.87
C THR A 190 -9.17 4.49 -15.85
N PHE A 191 -10.41 4.97 -15.79
CA PHE A 191 -11.50 4.57 -16.68
C PHE A 191 -12.52 5.72 -16.82
N PRO A 192 -13.42 5.68 -17.83
CA PRO A 192 -14.50 6.66 -17.96
C PRO A 192 -15.35 6.75 -16.67
N VAL A 193 -15.80 7.96 -16.33
CA VAL A 193 -16.50 8.24 -15.08
C VAL A 193 -17.67 7.27 -14.85
N ILE A 194 -17.69 6.67 -13.66
CA ILE A 194 -18.79 5.87 -13.14
C ILE A 194 -19.40 6.65 -11.97
N THR A 195 -20.63 7.12 -12.14
CA THR A 195 -21.37 7.76 -11.04
C THR A 195 -22.06 6.71 -10.18
N LYS A 196 -21.80 6.76 -8.87
CA LYS A 196 -22.38 5.91 -7.82
C LYS A 196 -23.07 6.74 -6.75
N SER A 197 -24.34 6.46 -6.47
CA SER A 197 -25.11 7.04 -5.37
C SER A 197 -24.88 6.29 -4.05
N SER A 198 -25.30 6.88 -2.94
CA SER A 198 -25.18 6.28 -1.61
C SER A 198 -26.00 5.01 -1.42
N SER A 199 -27.07 4.79 -2.20
CA SER A 199 -27.91 3.59 -2.10
C SER A 199 -27.45 2.44 -3.01
N GLU A 200 -26.41 2.64 -3.82
CA GLU A 200 -25.96 1.65 -4.80
C GLU A 200 -24.85 0.77 -4.24
N THR A 201 -24.75 -0.46 -4.73
CA THR A 201 -23.60 -1.35 -4.55
C THR A 201 -22.95 -1.58 -5.91
N ILE A 202 -21.61 -1.60 -5.99
CA ILE A 202 -20.88 -1.86 -7.23
C ILE A 202 -19.88 -2.99 -6.98
N ALA A 203 -19.85 -3.98 -7.87
CA ALA A 203 -18.78 -4.97 -7.91
C ALA A 203 -17.82 -4.62 -9.05
N ILE A 204 -16.52 -4.58 -8.74
CA ILE A 204 -15.45 -4.38 -9.73
C ILE A 204 -14.74 -5.72 -9.92
N SER A 205 -14.60 -6.13 -11.18
CA SER A 205 -13.75 -7.26 -11.58
C SER A 205 -12.67 -6.73 -12.51
N TRP A 206 -11.42 -6.83 -12.09
CA TRP A 206 -10.27 -6.27 -12.79
C TRP A 206 -9.26 -7.37 -13.13
N VAL A 207 -9.03 -7.54 -14.44
CA VAL A 207 -7.94 -8.37 -14.97
C VAL A 207 -6.65 -7.55 -15.05
N VAL A 208 -5.64 -7.99 -14.31
CA VAL A 208 -4.27 -7.46 -14.33
C VAL A 208 -3.38 -8.46 -15.07
N THR A 209 -2.73 -8.01 -16.14
CA THR A 209 -1.77 -8.84 -16.88
C THR A 209 -0.34 -8.58 -16.40
N VAL A 210 0.34 -9.67 -16.06
CA VAL A 210 1.75 -9.75 -15.69
C VAL A 210 2.54 -10.05 -16.96
N GLY A 211 3.47 -9.18 -17.33
CA GLY A 211 4.27 -9.30 -18.55
C GLY A 211 5.74 -9.04 -18.27
#